data_AF-A0A6P0VF08-F1
#
_entry.id   AF-A0A6P0VF08-F1
#
_cell.length_a   1.000
_cell.length_b   1.000
_cell.length_c   1.000
_cell.angle_alpha   90.00
_cell.angle_beta   90.00
_cell.angle_gamma   90.00
#
_symmetry.space_group_name_H-M   'P 1'
#
loop_
_entity.id
_entity.type
_entity.pdbx_description
1 polymer ?
#
loop_
_entity_poly.entity_id
_entity_poly.type
_entity_poly.pdbx_seq_one_letter_code
_entity_poly.pdbx_strand_id
1 'polypeptide(L)'
;MARISYGPQVQKRTKRLFEALLAYANNELENCDHLKIQLHSNTEKELLVKTQVRFLEKLTCQDQYPGNLTNRHIKESLNRLQDFLEILQDHRLGNRGFHYWHFSLKLWHSWQAKEANLEQFDLEWECRRPPKSKQVTKGNKPKVTAIKPISTVKHRDWGTAPNVTVFYGRTQELDKLEQWIIDKRCRVLSIVGLGGIGKTTLSVKLAQLVQEEFQYLIWRNLRNAPTLPELLADLICFLSHQQETDLPEAIDGKITRLLKYLQDSRCLLVLDNAESILCSNG
;
A
#
# COMPACT_ATOMS: atom_id res chain seq x y z
N MET A 1 15.64 17.91 16.00
CA MET A 1 15.88 16.68 15.18
C MET A 1 15.45 15.48 16.01
N ALA A 2 14.75 14.49 15.41
CA ALA A 2 14.33 13.31 16.16
C ALA A 2 15.53 12.39 16.46
N ARG A 3 15.60 11.88 17.69
CA ARG A 3 16.70 11.03 18.16
C ARG A 3 16.65 9.66 17.46
N ILE A 4 17.59 9.39 16.56
CA ILE A 4 17.69 8.10 15.88
C ILE A 4 18.00 7.01 16.92
N SER A 5 17.22 5.93 16.89
CA SER A 5 17.35 4.82 17.83
C SER A 5 17.90 3.58 17.13
N TYR A 6 19.01 3.05 17.67
CA TYR A 6 19.63 1.79 17.25
C TYR A 6 19.41 0.68 18.31
N GLY A 7 18.40 0.86 19.16
CA GLY A 7 18.13 -0.02 20.30
C GLY A 7 17.56 -1.41 19.92
N PRO A 8 17.50 -2.35 20.88
CA PRO A 8 17.12 -3.74 20.62
C PRO A 8 15.76 -3.93 19.93
N GLN A 9 14.80 -3.04 20.17
CA GLN A 9 13.50 -3.10 19.50
C GLN A 9 13.57 -2.75 18.01
N VAL A 10 14.46 -1.83 17.62
CA VAL A 10 14.68 -1.47 16.20
C VAL A 10 15.45 -2.59 15.50
N GLN A 11 16.46 -3.16 16.17
CA GLN A 11 17.18 -4.36 15.74
C GLN A 11 16.22 -5.52 15.48
N LYS A 12 15.34 -5.86 16.45
CA LYS A 12 14.37 -6.96 16.33
C LYS A 12 13.40 -6.75 15.17
N ARG A 13 12.89 -5.54 14.96
CA ARG A 13 11.99 -5.21 13.83
C ARG A 13 12.71 -5.27 12.49
N THR A 14 13.93 -4.75 12.41
CA THR A 14 14.72 -4.75 11.18
C THR A 14 15.14 -6.17 10.81
N LYS A 15 15.56 -6.97 11.79
CA LYS A 15 15.86 -8.39 11.62
C LYS A 15 14.62 -9.17 11.18
N ARG A 16 13.45 -8.94 11.79
CA ARG A 16 12.19 -9.59 11.40
C ARG A 16 11.83 -9.32 9.95
N LEU A 17 11.94 -8.07 9.47
CA LEU A 17 11.69 -7.76 8.06
C LEU A 17 12.71 -8.43 7.12
N PHE A 18 13.99 -8.41 7.48
CA PHE A 18 15.06 -9.04 6.70
C PHE A 18 14.90 -10.57 6.63
N GLU A 19 14.59 -11.20 7.76
CA GLU A 19 14.24 -12.62 7.87
C GLU A 19 13.02 -12.95 7.01
N ALA A 20 11.94 -12.16 7.08
CA ALA A 20 10.75 -12.39 6.28
C ALA A 20 11.02 -12.30 4.77
N LEU A 21 11.88 -11.36 4.34
CA LEU A 21 12.30 -11.24 2.93
C LEU A 21 13.14 -12.45 2.46
N LEU A 22 14.07 -12.93 3.28
CA LEU A 22 14.86 -14.13 2.96
C LEU A 22 14.02 -15.41 3.00
N ALA A 23 13.12 -15.54 3.97
CA ALA A 23 12.20 -16.67 4.07
C ALA A 23 11.22 -16.68 2.87
N TYR A 24 10.76 -15.52 2.40
CA TYR A 24 9.98 -15.40 1.17
C TYR A 24 10.78 -15.82 -0.07
N ALA A 25 12.04 -15.37 -0.20
CA ALA A 25 12.92 -15.77 -1.30
C ALA A 25 13.15 -17.29 -1.34
N ASN A 26 13.25 -17.92 -0.17
CA ASN A 26 13.45 -19.36 -0.02
C ASN A 26 12.15 -20.18 -0.05
N ASN A 27 11.00 -19.56 -0.31
CA ASN A 27 9.68 -20.21 -0.27
C ASN A 27 9.35 -20.91 1.07
N GLU A 28 9.89 -20.38 2.18
CA GLU A 28 9.63 -20.85 3.54
C GLU A 28 8.40 -20.20 4.19
N LEU A 29 7.81 -19.19 3.54
CA LEU A 29 6.63 -18.47 4.03
C LEU A 29 5.37 -18.84 3.24
N GLU A 30 4.25 -18.71 3.92
CA GLU A 30 3.00 -19.39 3.58
C GLU A 30 1.88 -18.38 3.38
N ASN A 31 0.81 -18.77 2.67
CA ASN A 31 -0.27 -17.86 2.28
C ASN A 31 0.23 -16.59 1.55
N CYS A 32 1.44 -16.61 0.99
CA CYS A 32 2.10 -15.43 0.45
C CYS A 32 1.72 -15.12 -1.01
N ASP A 33 0.87 -15.93 -1.67
CA ASP A 33 0.50 -15.74 -3.08
C ASP A 33 -0.32 -14.44 -3.32
N HIS A 34 -1.05 -14.00 -2.30
CA HIS A 34 -1.73 -12.70 -2.29
C HIS A 34 -0.78 -11.48 -2.16
N LEU A 35 0.51 -11.71 -1.94
CA LEU A 35 1.53 -10.67 -1.81
C LEU A 35 2.11 -10.35 -3.18
N LYS A 36 1.90 -9.12 -3.66
CA LYS A 36 2.57 -8.62 -4.86
C LYS A 36 4.02 -8.23 -4.55
N ILE A 37 4.84 -9.22 -4.18
CA ILE A 37 6.28 -9.08 -3.99
C ILE A 37 6.96 -9.81 -5.16
N GLN A 38 7.53 -9.05 -6.08
CA GLN A 38 8.42 -9.59 -7.11
C GLN A 38 9.82 -9.69 -6.52
N LEU A 39 10.39 -10.89 -6.52
CA LEU A 39 11.79 -11.16 -6.20
C LEU A 39 12.55 -11.59 -7.45
N HIS A 40 13.79 -11.14 -7.57
CA HIS A 40 14.75 -11.60 -8.58
C HIS A 40 16.16 -11.55 -7.99
N SER A 41 17.05 -12.45 -8.41
CA SER A 41 18.45 -12.42 -7.99
C SER A 41 19.35 -12.20 -9.20
N ASN A 42 20.14 -11.13 -9.18
CA ASN A 42 21.14 -10.86 -10.21
C ASN A 42 22.42 -11.69 -10.00
N THR A 43 22.74 -11.99 -8.74
CA THR A 43 23.88 -12.79 -8.30
C THR A 43 23.46 -13.62 -7.09
N GLU A 44 24.26 -14.61 -6.68
CA GLU A 44 23.99 -15.39 -5.47
C GLU A 44 23.84 -14.52 -4.21
N LYS A 45 24.53 -13.36 -4.16
CA LYS A 45 24.55 -12.44 -3.01
C LYS A 45 23.73 -11.16 -3.23
N GLU A 46 22.87 -11.09 -4.24
CA GLU A 46 21.99 -9.94 -4.45
C GLU A 46 20.53 -10.36 -4.66
N LEU A 47 19.63 -9.81 -3.85
CA LEU A 47 18.18 -10.00 -3.96
C LEU A 47 17.49 -8.68 -4.29
N LEU A 48 16.98 -8.56 -5.51
CA LEU A 48 16.15 -7.45 -5.98
C LEU A 48 14.70 -7.66 -5.51
N VAL A 49 14.13 -6.65 -4.87
CA VAL A 49 12.77 -6.64 -4.31
C VAL A 49 11.96 -5.52 -4.97
N LYS A 50 10.79 -5.88 -5.51
CA LYS A 50 9.83 -4.99 -6.16
C LYS A 50 8.45 -5.23 -5.57
N THR A 51 7.96 -4.34 -4.72
CA THR A 51 6.71 -4.56 -3.96
C THR A 51 6.07 -3.28 -3.45
N GLN A 52 5.10 -3.34 -2.53
CA GLN A 52 4.60 -2.19 -1.78
C GLN A 52 4.73 -2.43 -0.27
N VAL A 53 4.83 -1.35 0.52
CA VAL A 53 5.01 -1.43 2.00
C VAL A 53 3.97 -2.33 2.67
N ARG A 54 2.70 -2.22 2.25
CA ARG A 54 1.60 -3.04 2.75
C ARG A 54 1.75 -4.54 2.49
N PHE A 55 2.46 -4.95 1.43
CA PHE A 55 2.75 -6.36 1.17
C PHE A 55 3.92 -6.85 2.03
N LEU A 56 4.87 -5.98 2.42
CA LEU A 56 5.88 -6.30 3.43
C LEU A 56 5.28 -6.37 4.84
N GLU A 57 4.32 -5.52 5.17
CA GLU A 57 3.52 -5.64 6.39
C GLU A 57 2.76 -6.96 6.42
N LYS A 58 2.00 -7.29 5.36
CA LYS A 58 1.32 -8.59 5.22
C LYS A 58 2.30 -9.78 5.19
N LEU A 59 3.51 -9.61 4.67
CA LEU A 59 4.57 -10.63 4.72
C LEU A 59 4.97 -10.94 6.15
N THR A 60 5.13 -9.91 6.99
CA THR A 60 5.42 -10.14 8.41
C THR A 60 4.25 -10.76 9.17
N CYS A 61 3.00 -10.67 8.69
CA CYS A 61 1.90 -11.45 9.25
C CYS A 61 2.05 -12.97 9.03
N GLN A 62 2.87 -13.41 8.06
CA GLN A 62 3.10 -14.82 7.73
C GLN A 62 4.39 -15.37 8.35
N ASP A 63 5.14 -14.54 9.07
CA ASP A 63 6.35 -14.99 9.77
C ASP A 63 6.03 -15.57 11.17
N GLN A 64 7.01 -16.20 11.78
CA GLN A 64 6.89 -16.92 13.05
C GLN A 64 6.67 -16.03 14.30
N TYR A 65 6.55 -14.71 14.16
CA TYR A 65 6.47 -13.79 15.28
C TYR A 65 5.04 -13.23 15.46
N PRO A 66 4.56 -13.02 16.69
CA PRO A 66 3.20 -12.51 16.92
C PRO A 66 3.00 -11.08 16.38
N GLY A 67 1.77 -10.81 15.94
CA GLY A 67 1.38 -9.53 15.34
C GLY A 67 2.08 -9.27 14.00
N ASN A 68 2.10 -8.01 13.56
CA ASN A 68 2.71 -7.59 12.30
C ASN A 68 3.58 -6.34 12.46
N LEU A 69 4.49 -6.09 11.51
CA LEU A 69 5.21 -4.83 11.43
C LEU A 69 4.37 -3.79 10.67
N THR A 70 3.89 -2.79 11.40
CA THR A 70 3.19 -1.63 10.82
C THR A 70 3.98 -0.99 9.67
N ASN A 71 3.31 -0.32 8.73
CA ASN A 71 3.96 0.48 7.68
C ASN A 71 5.07 1.43 8.20
N ARG A 72 4.94 1.97 9.42
CA ARG A 72 5.99 2.77 10.08
C ARG A 72 7.20 1.92 10.45
N HIS A 73 7.00 0.74 11.03
CA HIS A 73 8.10 -0.19 11.36
C HIS A 73 8.79 -0.74 10.10
N ILE A 74 8.04 -1.00 9.02
CA ILE A 74 8.61 -1.40 7.73
C ILE A 74 9.48 -0.28 7.15
N LYS A 75 8.95 0.95 7.03
CA LYS A 75 9.70 2.12 6.54
C LYS A 75 10.94 2.40 7.40
N GLU A 76 10.82 2.29 8.73
CA GLU A 76 11.96 2.40 9.67
C GLU A 76 13.02 1.32 9.40
N SER A 77 12.59 0.05 9.25
CA SER A 77 13.50 -1.09 9.01
C SER A 77 14.21 -0.98 7.66
N LEU A 78 13.50 -0.65 6.58
CA LEU A 78 14.09 -0.43 5.25
C LEU A 78 15.13 0.71 5.29
N ASN A 79 14.84 1.79 6.01
CA ASN A 79 15.82 2.85 6.23
C ASN A 79 17.06 2.34 6.98
N ARG A 80 16.92 1.51 8.03
CA ARG A 80 18.09 0.94 8.76
C ARG A 80 18.91 -0.03 7.91
N LEU A 81 18.28 -0.81 7.03
CA LEU A 81 18.98 -1.65 6.05
C LEU A 81 19.81 -0.79 5.07
N GLN A 82 19.38 0.45 4.80
CA GLN A 82 20.06 1.38 3.89
C GLN A 82 21.11 2.27 4.59
N ASP A 83 20.77 2.88 5.72
CA ASP A 83 21.54 3.98 6.33
C ASP A 83 22.41 3.56 7.52
N PHE A 84 22.28 2.31 7.99
CA PHE A 84 23.02 1.78 9.14
C PHE A 84 23.77 0.49 8.79
N LEU A 85 23.10 -0.48 8.17
CA LEU A 85 23.75 -1.71 7.68
C LEU A 85 24.31 -1.58 6.26
N GLU A 86 23.88 -0.58 5.49
CA GLU A 86 24.36 -0.29 4.12
C GLU A 86 24.17 -1.44 3.11
N ILE A 87 23.28 -2.39 3.42
CA ILE A 87 22.97 -3.53 2.56
C ILE A 87 21.81 -3.28 1.59
N LEU A 88 20.99 -2.24 1.82
CA LEU A 88 19.88 -1.89 0.92
C LEU A 88 20.25 -0.76 -0.04
N GLN A 89 20.12 -1.01 -1.34
CA GLN A 89 20.25 0.00 -2.39
C GLN A 89 18.87 0.31 -2.99
N ASP A 90 18.39 1.55 -2.82
CA ASP A 90 17.09 2.02 -3.36
C ASP A 90 17.22 2.40 -4.85
N HIS A 91 16.39 1.80 -5.70
CA HIS A 91 16.38 1.96 -7.16
C HIS A 91 15.15 2.75 -7.66
N ARG A 92 14.51 3.54 -6.79
CA ARG A 92 13.36 4.38 -7.16
C ARG A 92 13.78 5.73 -7.75
N LEU A 93 13.27 6.03 -8.94
CA LEU A 93 13.45 7.32 -9.60
C LEU A 93 12.43 8.34 -9.08
N GLY A 94 12.90 9.33 -8.32
CA GLY A 94 12.10 10.47 -7.85
C GLY A 94 11.21 10.17 -6.63
N ASN A 95 10.92 11.23 -5.86
CA ASN A 95 10.07 11.30 -4.66
C ASN A 95 9.80 9.97 -3.91
N ARG A 96 10.47 9.81 -2.75
CA ARG A 96 10.38 8.67 -1.80
C ARG A 96 8.98 8.38 -1.20
N GLY A 97 7.93 9.06 -1.70
CA GLY A 97 6.53 8.94 -1.29
C GLY A 97 5.70 7.91 -2.08
N PHE A 98 6.27 7.21 -3.06
CA PHE A 98 5.57 6.07 -3.67
C PHE A 98 5.52 4.89 -2.69
N HIS A 99 4.33 4.29 -2.55
CA HIS A 99 4.10 3.09 -1.72
C HIS A 99 4.77 1.86 -2.34
N TYR A 100 5.07 1.93 -3.64
CA TYR A 100 5.92 0.97 -4.35
C TYR A 100 7.39 1.16 -3.97
N TRP A 101 8.04 0.06 -3.63
CA TRP A 101 9.45 -0.06 -3.28
C TRP A 101 10.16 -0.92 -4.32
N HIS A 102 11.28 -0.41 -4.80
CA HIS A 102 12.19 -1.09 -5.72
C HIS A 102 13.59 -0.92 -5.15
N PHE A 103 14.17 -1.99 -4.63
CA PHE A 103 15.50 -1.96 -3.98
C PHE A 103 16.21 -3.30 -4.18
N SER A 104 17.54 -3.32 -4.10
CA SER A 104 18.29 -4.57 -3.93
C SER A 104 18.89 -4.68 -2.54
N LEU A 105 18.97 -5.92 -2.05
CA LEU A 105 19.69 -6.30 -0.84
C LEU A 105 21.00 -6.98 -1.24
N LYS A 106 22.12 -6.40 -0.81
CA LYS A 106 23.46 -6.96 -0.92
C LYS A 106 23.73 -7.81 0.31
N LEU A 107 23.73 -9.13 0.12
CA LEU A 107 23.82 -10.12 1.18
C LEU A 107 25.27 -10.52 1.45
N TRP A 108 25.54 -10.99 2.68
CA TRP A 108 26.88 -11.46 3.06
C TRP A 108 27.16 -12.87 2.52
N HIS A 109 26.14 -13.71 2.53
CA HIS A 109 26.14 -15.09 2.01
C HIS A 109 25.13 -15.22 0.86
N SER A 110 25.05 -16.40 0.23
CA SER A 110 24.04 -16.60 -0.82
C SER A 110 22.63 -16.38 -0.24
N TRP A 111 21.67 -15.96 -1.07
CA TRP A 111 20.30 -15.71 -0.60
C TRP A 111 19.61 -16.97 -0.06
N GLN A 112 20.07 -18.15 -0.44
CA GLN A 112 19.65 -19.44 0.12
C GLN A 112 20.19 -19.70 1.52
N ALA A 113 21.36 -19.15 1.87
CA ALA A 113 21.97 -19.28 3.19
C ALA A 113 21.33 -18.32 4.20
N LYS A 114 20.02 -18.50 4.46
CA LYS A 114 19.22 -17.61 5.33
C LYS A 114 19.83 -17.46 6.73
N GLU A 115 20.07 -18.55 7.43
CA GLU A 115 20.57 -18.50 8.82
C GLU A 115 21.94 -17.81 8.91
N ALA A 116 22.86 -18.08 7.98
CA ALA A 116 24.17 -17.40 7.92
C ALA A 116 24.03 -15.88 7.69
N ASN A 117 23.09 -15.45 6.84
CA ASN A 117 22.78 -14.02 6.70
C ASN A 117 22.13 -13.42 7.96
N LEU A 118 21.35 -14.19 8.73
CA LEU A 118 20.75 -13.75 10.00
C LEU A 118 21.75 -13.70 11.16
N GLU A 119 22.79 -14.52 11.14
CA GLU A 119 23.92 -14.46 12.07
C GLU A 119 24.81 -13.25 11.75
N GLN A 120 25.19 -13.06 10.48
CA GLN A 120 25.99 -11.91 10.07
C GLN A 120 25.25 -10.58 10.26
N PHE A 121 23.92 -10.56 10.11
CA PHE A 121 23.08 -9.41 10.49
C PHE A 121 23.28 -9.00 11.96
N ASP A 122 23.27 -9.96 12.89
CA ASP A 122 23.45 -9.67 14.32
C ASP A 122 24.87 -9.15 14.59
N LEU A 123 25.88 -9.78 13.99
CA LEU A 123 27.29 -9.38 14.13
C LEU A 123 27.51 -7.93 13.65
N GLU A 124 27.06 -7.60 12.43
CA GLU A 124 27.16 -6.24 11.91
C GLU A 124 26.39 -5.22 12.75
N TRP A 125 25.19 -5.57 13.24
CA TRP A 125 24.42 -4.69 14.11
C TRP A 125 25.13 -4.44 15.45
N GLU A 126 25.72 -5.47 16.07
CA GLU A 126 26.46 -5.34 17.33
C GLU A 126 27.81 -4.62 17.19
N CYS A 127 28.47 -4.74 16.05
CA CYS A 127 29.69 -4.00 15.71
C CYS A 127 29.41 -2.52 15.45
N ARG A 128 28.33 -2.20 14.70
CA ARG A 128 27.99 -0.83 14.30
C ARG A 128 27.24 -0.03 15.38
N ARG A 129 26.57 -0.67 16.35
CA ARG A 129 25.79 0.05 17.38
C ARG A 129 26.70 0.83 18.35
N PRO A 130 26.38 2.09 18.69
CA PRO A 130 27.11 2.83 19.71
C PRO A 130 27.08 2.14 21.10
N PRO A 131 28.13 2.27 21.93
CA PRO A 131 28.22 1.59 23.23
C PRO A 131 27.02 1.84 24.15
N LYS A 132 26.43 3.04 24.10
CA LYS A 132 25.27 3.45 24.90
C LYS A 132 23.99 2.63 24.65
N SER A 133 23.94 1.79 23.62
CA SER A 133 22.76 0.99 23.29
C SER A 133 22.85 -0.47 23.73
N LYS A 134 24.00 -1.00 24.19
CA LYS A 134 24.31 -2.44 24.34
C LYS A 134 23.59 -3.22 25.47
N GLN A 135 22.43 -2.78 25.95
CA GLN A 135 21.65 -3.51 26.97
C GLN A 135 20.23 -3.88 26.46
N VAL A 136 19.65 -4.95 27.04
CA VAL A 136 18.28 -5.49 26.83
C VAL A 136 18.10 -6.57 25.71
N THR A 137 18.69 -7.74 26.00
CA THR A 137 18.08 -9.11 26.09
C THR A 137 17.51 -9.92 24.89
N LYS A 138 17.75 -11.25 25.02
CA LYS A 138 17.43 -12.39 24.13
C LYS A 138 15.96 -12.90 24.22
N GLY A 139 15.49 -13.72 23.26
CA GLY A 139 14.48 -14.77 23.52
C GLY A 139 13.45 -15.15 22.42
N ASN A 140 13.72 -16.29 21.73
CA ASN A 140 12.82 -17.35 21.19
C ASN A 140 11.75 -17.12 20.08
N LYS A 141 11.48 -18.21 19.31
CA LYS A 141 10.64 -18.38 18.08
C LYS A 141 9.84 -19.73 18.12
N PRO A 142 8.70 -19.88 17.42
CA PRO A 142 8.15 -21.21 17.00
C PRO A 142 7.55 -21.29 15.55
N LYS A 143 7.64 -22.45 14.85
CA LYS A 143 7.23 -22.74 13.43
C LYS A 143 5.84 -23.42 13.27
N VAL A 144 5.11 -23.22 12.13
CA VAL A 144 4.01 -24.02 11.43
C VAL A 144 3.89 -23.50 9.94
N THR A 145 2.99 -23.92 9.01
CA THR A 145 2.99 -25.08 8.03
C THR A 145 1.95 -24.90 6.87
N ALA A 146 2.34 -25.11 5.59
CA ALA A 146 1.87 -24.39 4.35
C ALA A 146 0.63 -24.85 3.53
N ILE A 147 0.16 -24.00 2.55
CA ILE A 147 -0.49 -24.26 1.20
C ILE A 147 -0.90 -22.93 0.42
N LYS A 148 -1.28 -22.94 -0.89
CA LYS A 148 -1.41 -21.78 -1.87
C LYS A 148 -2.73 -21.63 -2.73
N PRO A 149 -3.10 -20.43 -3.30
CA PRO A 149 -3.97 -20.27 -4.51
C PRO A 149 -3.76 -19.02 -5.49
N ILE A 150 -4.73 -18.72 -6.41
CA ILE A 150 -4.67 -17.98 -7.74
C ILE A 150 -5.31 -16.52 -7.77
N SER A 151 -5.20 -15.72 -8.87
CA SER A 151 -5.41 -14.23 -8.97
C SER A 151 -6.53 -13.65 -9.92
N THR A 152 -6.86 -12.33 -9.82
CA THR A 152 -7.96 -11.60 -10.54
C THR A 152 -7.60 -10.23 -11.19
N VAL A 153 -8.45 -9.72 -12.11
CA VAL A 153 -8.28 -8.51 -12.99
C VAL A 153 -8.87 -7.20 -12.40
N LYS A 154 -8.48 -6.01 -12.92
CA LYS A 154 -8.87 -4.67 -12.39
C LYS A 154 -9.12 -3.61 -13.48
N HIS A 155 -9.99 -2.63 -13.20
CA HIS A 155 -10.51 -1.60 -14.13
C HIS A 155 -10.42 -0.19 -13.53
N ARG A 156 -10.15 0.83 -14.36
CA ARG A 156 -9.95 2.23 -13.94
C ARG A 156 -10.57 3.21 -14.92
N ASP A 157 -11.24 4.23 -14.39
CA ASP A 157 -11.69 5.41 -15.13
C ASP A 157 -11.37 6.66 -14.30
N TRP A 158 -10.53 7.52 -14.85
CA TRP A 158 -10.10 8.77 -14.21
C TRP A 158 -10.89 10.00 -14.68
N GLY A 159 -11.76 9.87 -15.69
CA GLY A 159 -12.53 10.97 -16.27
C GLY A 159 -11.67 12.21 -16.53
N THR A 160 -12.09 13.34 -15.96
CA THR A 160 -11.42 14.65 -16.05
C THR A 160 -10.46 14.93 -14.88
N ALA A 161 -9.95 13.91 -14.20
CA ALA A 161 -9.03 14.08 -13.07
C ALA A 161 -7.76 14.85 -13.48
N PRO A 162 -7.36 15.91 -12.76
CA PRO A 162 -6.13 16.63 -13.05
C PRO A 162 -4.90 15.73 -12.84
N ASN A 163 -3.89 15.88 -13.70
CA ASN A 163 -2.66 15.11 -13.59
C ASN A 163 -1.80 15.61 -12.42
N VAL A 164 -1.74 14.83 -11.33
CA VAL A 164 -0.96 15.14 -10.12
C VAL A 164 0.43 14.49 -10.18
N THR A 165 1.31 15.03 -11.02
CA THR A 165 2.72 14.63 -11.12
C THR A 165 3.53 15.07 -9.89
N VAL A 166 3.26 16.29 -9.39
CA VAL A 166 3.95 16.91 -8.26
C VAL A 166 2.97 17.09 -7.10
N PHE A 167 3.37 16.65 -5.90
CA PHE A 167 2.56 16.72 -4.69
C PHE A 167 3.47 16.95 -3.48
N TYR A 168 3.17 17.97 -2.67
CA TYR A 168 3.96 18.37 -1.52
C TYR A 168 3.13 18.43 -0.24
N GLY A 169 3.72 18.01 0.88
CA GLY A 169 3.05 17.97 2.18
C GLY A 169 1.88 16.98 2.23
N ARG A 170 0.88 17.29 3.05
CA ARG A 170 -0.39 16.54 3.22
C ARG A 170 -0.27 15.04 3.56
N THR A 171 0.91 14.58 3.98
CA THR A 171 1.18 13.17 4.26
C THR A 171 0.33 12.65 5.41
N GLN A 172 0.09 13.47 6.44
CA GLN A 172 -0.75 13.07 7.59
C GLN A 172 -2.21 12.88 7.18
N GLU A 173 -2.73 13.73 6.31
CA GLU A 173 -4.08 13.62 5.76
C GLU A 173 -4.19 12.42 4.82
N LEU A 174 -3.20 12.17 3.96
CA LEU A 174 -3.15 10.97 3.11
C LEU A 174 -3.10 9.68 3.93
N ASP A 175 -2.17 9.55 4.89
CA ASP A 175 -2.04 8.37 5.76
C ASP A 175 -3.36 8.10 6.52
N LYS A 176 -4.02 9.16 7.01
CA LYS A 176 -5.30 9.07 7.73
C LYS A 176 -6.47 8.65 6.82
N LEU A 177 -6.52 9.19 5.59
CA LEU A 177 -7.54 8.83 4.60
C LEU A 177 -7.33 7.40 4.07
N GLU A 178 -6.09 6.97 3.82
CA GLU A 178 -5.76 5.58 3.47
C GLU A 178 -6.19 4.63 4.59
N GLN A 179 -5.84 4.92 5.85
CA GLN A 179 -6.25 4.11 7.02
C GLN A 179 -7.78 3.98 7.10
N TRP A 180 -8.52 5.04 6.81
CA TRP A 180 -9.99 5.02 6.84
C TRP A 180 -10.58 4.17 5.71
N ILE A 181 -10.06 4.28 4.48
CA ILE A 181 -10.54 3.52 3.31
C ILE A 181 -10.17 2.04 3.40
N ILE A 182 -8.91 1.74 3.75
CA ILE A 182 -8.35 0.38 3.69
C ILE A 182 -8.61 -0.39 4.98
N ASP A 183 -8.14 0.13 6.11
CA ASP A 183 -8.13 -0.62 7.38
C ASP A 183 -9.50 -0.57 8.06
N LYS A 184 -10.07 0.63 8.20
CA LYS A 184 -11.39 0.83 8.82
C LYS A 184 -12.57 0.53 7.90
N ARG A 185 -12.31 0.35 6.59
CA ARG A 185 -13.32 0.07 5.55
C ARG A 185 -14.47 1.09 5.55
N CYS A 186 -14.18 2.36 5.80
CA CYS A 186 -15.17 3.44 5.72
C CYS A 186 -15.75 3.51 4.29
N ARG A 187 -17.06 3.29 4.16
CA ARG A 187 -17.76 3.23 2.86
C ARG A 187 -17.97 4.60 2.22
N VAL A 188 -18.04 5.66 3.04
CA VAL A 188 -18.21 7.05 2.61
C VAL A 188 -17.24 7.91 3.41
N LEU A 189 -16.56 8.83 2.73
CA LEU A 189 -15.65 9.81 3.33
C LEU A 189 -15.78 11.14 2.58
N SER A 190 -15.76 12.25 3.32
CA SER A 190 -15.85 13.60 2.75
C SER A 190 -14.57 14.37 3.01
N ILE A 191 -13.97 14.93 1.96
CA ILE A 191 -12.80 15.83 2.06
C ILE A 191 -13.33 17.27 2.01
N VAL A 192 -13.35 17.94 3.16
CA VAL A 192 -13.87 19.32 3.31
C VAL A 192 -12.76 20.32 3.65
N GLY A 193 -13.00 21.60 3.39
CA GLY A 193 -12.03 22.68 3.62
C GLY A 193 -12.20 23.83 2.64
N LEU A 194 -11.44 24.91 2.84
CA LEU A 194 -11.54 26.17 2.08
C LEU A 194 -11.33 26.00 0.55
N GLY A 195 -11.69 27.03 -0.22
CA GLY A 195 -11.34 27.14 -1.64
C GLY A 195 -9.82 27.11 -1.86
N GLY A 196 -9.36 26.58 -2.99
CA GLY A 196 -7.93 26.53 -3.35
C GLY A 196 -7.02 25.63 -2.49
N ILE A 197 -7.49 25.09 -1.36
CA ILE A 197 -6.68 24.41 -0.33
C ILE A 197 -6.08 23.03 -0.75
N GLY A 198 -6.33 22.59 -1.99
CA GLY A 198 -5.79 21.37 -2.59
C GLY A 198 -6.66 20.10 -2.50
N LYS A 199 -7.97 20.21 -2.22
CA LYS A 199 -8.88 19.05 -2.00
C LYS A 199 -8.94 18.09 -3.20
N THR A 200 -9.18 18.62 -4.40
CA THR A 200 -9.16 17.87 -5.67
C THR A 200 -7.83 17.12 -5.86
N THR A 201 -6.71 17.82 -5.66
CA THR A 201 -5.36 17.25 -5.77
C THR A 201 -5.13 16.13 -4.75
N LEU A 202 -5.62 16.31 -3.52
CA LEU A 202 -5.57 15.32 -2.45
C LEU A 202 -6.44 14.09 -2.78
N SER A 203 -7.64 14.27 -3.36
CA SER A 203 -8.53 13.17 -3.73
C SER A 203 -7.95 12.31 -4.85
N VAL A 204 -7.41 12.95 -5.90
CA VAL A 204 -6.68 12.25 -6.98
C VAL A 204 -5.46 11.53 -6.41
N LYS A 205 -4.66 12.20 -5.55
CA LYS A 205 -3.47 11.55 -5.00
C LYS A 205 -3.82 10.34 -4.16
N LEU A 206 -4.77 10.49 -3.22
CA LEU A 206 -5.30 9.39 -2.41
C LEU A 206 -5.77 8.22 -3.27
N ALA A 207 -6.60 8.50 -4.28
CA ALA A 207 -7.11 7.50 -5.21
C ALA A 207 -5.96 6.75 -5.92
N GLN A 208 -4.90 7.45 -6.34
CA GLN A 208 -3.72 6.81 -6.95
C GLN A 208 -2.98 5.86 -5.98
N LEU A 209 -2.96 6.14 -4.67
CA LEU A 209 -2.34 5.28 -3.66
C LEU A 209 -3.17 4.01 -3.43
N VAL A 210 -4.49 4.18 -3.24
CA VAL A 210 -5.39 3.10 -2.85
C VAL A 210 -5.95 2.29 -4.02
N GLN A 211 -5.84 2.76 -5.28
CA GLN A 211 -6.46 2.14 -6.46
C GLN A 211 -6.27 0.62 -6.53
N GLU A 212 -5.08 0.13 -6.19
CA GLU A 212 -4.76 -1.29 -6.26
C GLU A 212 -5.50 -2.17 -5.25
N GLU A 213 -6.18 -1.62 -4.25
CA GLU A 213 -7.07 -2.37 -3.36
C GLU A 213 -8.52 -2.42 -3.87
N PHE A 214 -8.81 -1.85 -5.05
CA PHE A 214 -10.13 -1.85 -5.66
C PHE A 214 -10.11 -2.51 -7.05
N GLN A 215 -11.19 -3.24 -7.34
CA GLN A 215 -11.44 -3.83 -8.66
C GLN A 215 -11.83 -2.73 -9.64
N TYR A 216 -12.70 -1.80 -9.23
CA TYR A 216 -13.07 -0.62 -10.01
C TYR A 216 -12.65 0.66 -9.30
N LEU A 217 -12.14 1.63 -10.06
CA LEU A 217 -11.95 3.01 -9.62
C LEU A 217 -12.63 3.91 -10.64
N ILE A 218 -13.47 4.82 -10.17
CA ILE A 218 -14.14 5.83 -11.00
C ILE A 218 -13.93 7.19 -10.35
N TRP A 219 -13.43 8.16 -11.11
CA TRP A 219 -13.30 9.55 -10.68
C TRP A 219 -14.17 10.46 -11.58
N ARG A 220 -14.97 11.33 -10.95
CA ARG A 220 -15.86 12.29 -11.64
C ARG A 220 -15.76 13.67 -10.99
N ASN A 221 -15.65 14.70 -11.82
CA ASN A 221 -15.78 16.10 -11.41
C ASN A 221 -17.23 16.54 -11.64
N LEU A 222 -17.91 16.98 -10.59
CA LEU A 222 -19.33 17.36 -10.65
C LEU A 222 -19.59 18.85 -10.89
N ARG A 223 -18.54 19.69 -11.05
CA ARG A 223 -18.70 21.14 -11.24
C ARG A 223 -19.52 21.51 -12.48
N ASN A 224 -19.27 20.79 -13.58
CA ASN A 224 -19.99 20.89 -14.84
C ASN A 224 -20.55 19.50 -15.20
N ALA A 225 -21.08 18.76 -14.22
CA ALA A 225 -21.55 17.41 -14.47
C ALA A 225 -22.76 17.37 -15.43
N PRO A 226 -22.94 16.26 -16.16
CA PRO A 226 -24.22 15.95 -16.76
C PRO A 226 -25.28 15.76 -15.67
N THR A 227 -26.56 15.72 -16.06
CA THR A 227 -27.67 15.56 -15.12
C THR A 227 -27.55 14.27 -14.30
N LEU A 228 -28.16 14.22 -13.12
CA LEU A 228 -28.10 13.02 -12.25
C LEU A 228 -28.51 11.72 -12.98
N PRO A 229 -29.56 11.67 -13.83
CA PRO A 229 -29.90 10.49 -14.62
C PRO A 229 -28.83 10.04 -15.63
N GLU A 230 -28.02 10.96 -16.15
CA GLU A 230 -26.92 10.71 -17.09
C GLU A 230 -25.65 10.26 -16.35
N LEU A 231 -25.31 10.91 -15.23
CA LEU A 231 -24.22 10.48 -14.34
C LEU A 231 -24.44 9.05 -13.85
N LEU A 232 -25.66 8.72 -13.41
CA LEU A 232 -25.99 7.36 -12.98
C LEU A 232 -25.85 6.35 -14.12
N ALA A 233 -26.27 6.71 -15.33
CA ALA A 233 -26.13 5.84 -16.51
C ALA A 233 -24.65 5.58 -16.85
N ASP A 234 -23.82 6.62 -16.90
CA ASP A 234 -22.37 6.52 -17.13
C ASP A 234 -21.68 5.58 -16.12
N LEU A 235 -21.99 5.73 -14.82
CA LEU A 235 -21.45 4.87 -13.76
C LEU A 235 -21.86 3.40 -13.93
N ILE A 236 -23.13 3.13 -14.29
CA ILE A 236 -23.63 1.75 -14.51
C ILE A 236 -23.02 1.15 -15.77
N CYS A 237 -22.92 1.91 -16.86
CA CYS A 237 -22.27 1.47 -18.10
C CYS A 237 -20.81 1.08 -17.87
N PHE A 238 -20.05 1.84 -17.07
CA PHE A 238 -18.67 1.47 -16.75
C PHE A 238 -18.58 0.20 -15.89
N LEU A 239 -19.40 0.10 -14.83
CA LEU A 239 -19.39 -1.04 -13.90
C LEU A 239 -19.93 -2.34 -14.52
N SER A 240 -20.81 -2.24 -15.52
CA SER A 240 -21.36 -3.38 -16.28
C SER A 240 -20.50 -3.80 -17.48
N HIS A 241 -19.32 -3.19 -17.70
CA HIS A 241 -18.52 -3.37 -18.92
C HIS A 241 -19.30 -3.10 -20.22
N GLN A 242 -20.18 -2.09 -20.20
CA GLN A 242 -21.06 -1.71 -21.32
C GLN A 242 -22.08 -2.80 -21.72
N GLN A 243 -22.30 -3.82 -20.87
CA GLN A 243 -23.25 -4.91 -21.16
C GLN A 243 -24.70 -4.56 -20.81
N GLU A 244 -24.93 -3.53 -19.99
CA GLU A 244 -26.29 -3.09 -19.64
C GLU A 244 -26.78 -1.98 -20.56
N THR A 245 -27.71 -2.32 -21.45
CA THR A 245 -28.30 -1.42 -22.45
C THR A 245 -29.72 -0.97 -22.10
N ASP A 246 -30.39 -1.66 -21.18
CA ASP A 246 -31.74 -1.36 -20.71
C ASP A 246 -31.67 -0.85 -19.26
N LEU A 247 -31.64 0.48 -19.11
CA LEU A 247 -31.57 1.17 -17.82
C LEU A 247 -32.96 1.68 -17.42
N PRO A 248 -33.37 1.53 -16.15
CA PRO A 248 -34.65 2.08 -15.68
C PRO A 248 -34.76 3.58 -15.97
N GLU A 249 -35.92 4.03 -16.48
CA GLU A 249 -36.16 5.46 -16.73
C GLU A 249 -36.11 6.29 -15.42
N ALA A 250 -36.72 5.75 -14.36
CA ALA A 250 -36.79 6.38 -13.05
C ALA A 250 -35.43 6.43 -12.33
N ILE A 251 -35.12 7.58 -11.71
CA ILE A 251 -33.86 7.83 -10.98
C ILE A 251 -33.64 6.78 -9.88
N ASP A 252 -34.67 6.45 -9.09
CA ASP A 252 -34.55 5.47 -8.00
C ASP A 252 -34.21 4.06 -8.52
N GLY A 253 -34.69 3.70 -9.72
CA GLY A 253 -34.32 2.48 -10.40
C GLY A 253 -32.84 2.46 -10.78
N LYS A 254 -32.32 3.56 -11.34
CA LYS A 254 -30.89 3.72 -11.64
C LYS A 254 -30.03 3.69 -10.38
N ILE A 255 -30.44 4.35 -9.29
CA ILE A 255 -29.74 4.31 -7.99
C ILE A 255 -29.69 2.88 -7.47
N THR A 256 -30.82 2.17 -7.45
CA THR A 256 -30.89 0.77 -7.01
C THR A 256 -29.97 -0.13 -7.84
N ARG A 257 -29.91 0.10 -9.16
CA ARG A 257 -29.05 -0.66 -10.06
C ARG A 257 -27.56 -0.37 -9.84
N LEU A 258 -27.18 0.89 -9.67
CA LEU A 258 -25.81 1.29 -9.33
C LEU A 258 -25.37 0.66 -8.01
N LEU A 259 -26.21 0.68 -6.98
CA LEU A 259 -25.92 0.09 -5.68
C LEU A 259 -25.65 -1.42 -5.76
N LYS A 260 -26.32 -2.15 -6.68
CA LYS A 260 -26.04 -3.56 -6.93
C LYS A 260 -24.60 -3.78 -7.42
N TYR A 261 -24.16 -3.07 -8.45
CA TYR A 261 -22.76 -3.18 -8.92
C TYR A 261 -21.72 -2.77 -7.89
N LEU A 262 -22.02 -1.78 -7.04
CA LEU A 262 -21.16 -1.37 -5.93
C LEU A 262 -21.12 -2.39 -4.77
N GLN A 263 -22.03 -3.37 -4.75
CA GLN A 263 -22.02 -4.50 -3.81
C GLN A 263 -21.33 -5.73 -4.41
N ASP A 264 -21.58 -6.01 -5.70
CA ASP A 264 -21.03 -7.16 -6.44
C ASP A 264 -19.50 -7.06 -6.66
N SER A 265 -18.90 -5.88 -6.46
CA SER A 265 -17.46 -5.66 -6.65
C SER A 265 -16.88 -4.60 -5.72
N ARG A 266 -15.58 -4.69 -5.43
CA ARG A 266 -14.90 -3.72 -4.57
C ARG A 266 -14.56 -2.45 -5.37
N CYS A 267 -15.44 -1.46 -5.27
CA CYS A 267 -15.39 -0.22 -6.05
C CYS A 267 -14.94 1.00 -5.22
N LEU A 268 -14.16 1.90 -5.83
CA LEU A 268 -13.85 3.23 -5.31
C LEU A 268 -14.47 4.28 -6.25
N LEU A 269 -15.48 4.99 -5.77
CA LEU A 269 -16.10 6.11 -6.48
C LEU A 269 -15.66 7.42 -5.82
N VAL A 270 -15.03 8.30 -6.60
CA VAL A 270 -14.62 9.64 -6.15
C VAL A 270 -15.43 10.69 -6.90
N LEU A 271 -16.23 11.43 -6.14
CA LEU A 271 -17.05 12.54 -6.64
C LEU A 271 -16.43 13.86 -6.14
N ASP A 272 -15.66 14.52 -7.00
CA ASP A 272 -15.12 15.85 -6.72
C ASP A 272 -16.18 16.93 -7.02
N ASN A 273 -16.13 18.05 -6.31
CA ASN A 273 -17.11 19.14 -6.46
C ASN A 273 -18.59 18.72 -6.20
N ALA A 274 -18.82 17.73 -5.33
CA ALA A 274 -20.14 17.17 -5.04
C ALA A 274 -21.17 18.16 -4.45
N GLU A 275 -20.74 19.32 -3.96
CA GLU A 275 -21.63 20.43 -3.62
C GLU A 275 -22.53 20.86 -4.81
N SER A 276 -22.05 20.71 -6.05
CA SER A 276 -22.77 21.09 -7.27
C SER A 276 -24.10 20.33 -7.48
N ILE A 277 -24.22 19.11 -6.96
CA ILE A 277 -25.46 18.30 -7.00
C ILE A 277 -26.30 18.40 -5.72
N LEU A 278 -25.80 19.08 -4.69
CA LEU A 278 -26.53 19.35 -3.43
C LEU A 278 -27.17 20.73 -3.43
N CYS A 279 -26.61 21.67 -4.21
CA CYS A 279 -27.14 23.02 -4.36
C CYS A 279 -28.17 23.18 -5.49
N SER A 280 -28.48 22.11 -6.25
CA SER A 280 -29.50 22.13 -7.30
C SER A 280 -30.93 21.99 -6.76
N ASN A 281 -31.28 22.81 -5.77
CA ASN A 281 -32.64 23.03 -5.28
C ASN A 281 -32.90 24.54 -5.29
N GLY A 282 -33.47 25.02 -6.40
CA GLY A 282 -33.99 26.36 -6.63
C GLY A 282 -35.00 26.29 -7.75
#